data_AF-A0A4Q5QEV0-F1
#
_entry.id   AF-A0A4Q5QEV0-F1
#
_cell.length_a   1.000
_cell.length_b   1.000
_cell.length_c   1.000
_cell.angle_alpha   90.00
_cell.angle_beta   90.00
_cell.angle_gamma   90.00
#
_symmetry.space_group_name_H-M   'P 1'
#
loop_
_entity.id
_entity.type
_entity.pdbx_description
1 polymer ?
#
loop_
_entity_poly.entity_id
_entity_poly.type
_entity_poly.pdbx_seq_one_letter_code
_entity_poly.pdbx_strand_id
1 'polypeptide(L)'
;MTPIYAIGSAALGTALSARTFCWFSRIVGAALIAVAVFVFAAPAFAAGDQTLMADDGAQVSCNASAKDLTRISLVGDEFAGVSKINTGNPSDDFSVVNEPVRGDIYLSVPEGFGRQLLSFFGTSKRGYVYKFQCRISGDQAVQVFVSNPAIAKADAAEAGTTTKVAQTSSPEEAAVTLVQAMYA
;
A
#
# COMPACT_ATOMS: atom_id res chain seq x y z
N MET A 1 19.89 -16.28 -10.80
CA MET A 1 20.68 -17.32 -10.10
C MET A 1 19.90 -18.02 -8.99
N THR A 2 18.81 -17.46 -8.46
CA THR A 2 18.00 -18.01 -7.37
C THR A 2 17.19 -19.31 -7.63
N PRO A 3 16.67 -19.62 -8.84
CA PRO A 3 15.76 -20.76 -9.00
C PRO A 3 16.48 -22.12 -8.98
N ILE A 4 17.71 -22.19 -9.48
CA ILE A 4 18.50 -23.43 -9.54
C ILE A 4 18.85 -23.91 -8.12
N TYR A 5 19.26 -22.99 -7.24
CA TYR A 5 19.54 -23.31 -5.85
C TYR A 5 18.28 -23.75 -5.09
N ALA A 6 17.14 -23.11 -5.34
CA ALA A 6 15.88 -23.43 -4.69
C ALA A 6 15.35 -24.83 -5.09
N ILE A 7 15.44 -25.16 -6.38
CA ILE A 7 15.07 -26.49 -6.89
C ILE A 7 16.05 -27.56 -6.37
N GLY A 8 17.35 -27.27 -6.36
CA GLY A 8 18.38 -28.16 -5.83
C GLY A 8 18.19 -28.45 -4.34
N SER A 9 17.89 -27.43 -3.53
CA SER A 9 17.61 -27.59 -2.09
C SER A 9 16.31 -28.36 -1.82
N ALA A 10 15.27 -28.16 -2.64
CA ALA A 10 14.01 -28.88 -2.50
C ALA A 10 14.18 -30.38 -2.84
N ALA A 11 14.88 -30.70 -3.92
CA ALA A 11 15.12 -32.09 -4.34
C ALA A 11 16.02 -32.85 -3.36
N LEU A 12 17.10 -32.23 -2.87
CA LEU A 12 17.97 -32.84 -1.86
C LEU A 12 17.29 -32.93 -0.50
N GLY A 13 16.50 -31.92 -0.13
CA GLY A 13 15.75 -31.90 1.13
C GLY A 13 14.70 -33.01 1.20
N THR A 14 13.93 -33.23 0.13
CA THR A 14 12.95 -34.33 0.07
C THR A 14 13.62 -35.70 0.12
N ALA A 15 14.71 -35.91 -0.63
CA ALA A 15 15.47 -37.15 -0.61
C ALA A 15 16.08 -37.48 0.77
N LEU A 16 16.57 -36.49 1.51
CA LEU A 16 17.13 -36.67 2.85
C LEU A 16 16.06 -36.86 3.93
N SER A 17 14.89 -36.26 3.75
CA SER A 17 13.73 -36.41 4.65
C SER A 17 13.03 -37.77 4.54
N ALA A 18 13.13 -38.43 3.38
CA ALA A 18 12.56 -39.75 3.11
C ALA A 18 13.31 -40.92 3.80
N ARG A 19 14.52 -40.68 4.33
CA ARG A 19 15.28 -41.70 5.07
C ARG A 19 14.71 -41.89 6.48
N THR A 20 13.98 -42.99 6.68
CA THR A 20 13.20 -43.27 7.90
C THR A 20 14.04 -43.63 9.14
N PHE A 21 15.24 -44.18 8.95
CA PHE A 21 16.08 -44.70 10.06
C PHE A 21 17.14 -43.73 10.61
N CYS A 22 17.37 -42.57 9.98
CA CYS A 22 18.42 -41.64 10.39
C CYS A 22 17.84 -40.28 10.80
N TRP A 23 17.69 -40.08 12.11
CA TRP A 23 17.09 -38.86 12.68
C TRP A 23 17.84 -37.58 12.26
N PHE A 24 19.17 -37.64 12.18
CA PHE A 24 20.01 -36.54 11.70
C PHE A 24 19.73 -36.15 10.23
N SER A 25 19.52 -37.14 9.36
CA SER A 25 19.19 -36.92 7.94
C SER A 25 17.85 -36.21 7.79
N ARG A 26 16.88 -36.53 8.65
CA ARG A 26 15.56 -35.89 8.63
C ARG A 26 15.61 -34.43 9.07
N ILE A 27 16.41 -34.09 10.07
CA ILE A 27 16.59 -32.70 10.51
C ILE A 27 17.23 -31.87 9.39
N VAL A 28 18.29 -32.38 8.77
CA VAL A 28 18.97 -31.70 7.66
C VAL A 28 18.03 -31.56 6.45
N GLY A 29 17.27 -32.60 6.11
CA GLY A 29 16.26 -32.55 5.05
C GLY A 29 15.16 -31.52 5.32
N ALA A 30 14.62 -31.48 6.54
CA ALA A 30 13.62 -30.50 6.96
C ALA A 30 14.16 -29.06 6.90
N ALA A 31 15.41 -28.84 7.34
CA ALA A 31 16.06 -27.54 7.25
C ALA A 31 16.24 -27.08 5.80
N LEU A 32 16.65 -27.98 4.88
CA LEU A 32 16.81 -27.66 3.47
C LEU A 32 15.47 -27.36 2.76
N ILE A 33 14.40 -28.07 3.13
CA ILE A 33 13.04 -27.77 2.64
C ILE A 33 12.58 -26.40 3.15
N ALA A 34 12.82 -26.09 4.43
CA ALA A 34 12.47 -24.78 4.99
C ALA A 34 13.23 -23.65 4.26
N VAL A 35 14.53 -23.81 4.02
CA VAL A 35 15.32 -22.84 3.23
C VAL A 35 14.77 -22.69 1.80
N ALA A 36 14.39 -23.79 1.15
CA ALA A 36 13.78 -23.73 -0.18
C ALA A 36 12.46 -22.92 -0.17
N VAL A 37 11.60 -23.12 0.83
CA VAL A 37 10.35 -22.37 1.00
C VAL A 37 10.62 -20.88 1.17
N PHE A 38 11.59 -20.49 2.00
CA PHE A 38 11.95 -19.08 2.20
C PHE A 38 12.52 -18.43 0.93
N VAL A 39 13.32 -19.17 0.15
CA VAL A 39 13.87 -18.65 -1.12
C VAL A 39 12.78 -18.54 -2.20
N PHE A 40 11.81 -19.45 -2.23
CA PHE A 40 10.65 -19.37 -3.14
C PHE A 40 9.61 -18.33 -2.72
N ALA A 41 9.56 -17.91 -1.47
CA ALA A 41 8.65 -16.86 -0.98
C ALA A 41 9.16 -15.42 -1.25
N ALA A 42 10.43 -15.26 -1.61
CA ALA A 42 11.02 -13.95 -1.94
C ALA A 42 10.31 -13.14 -3.05
N PRO A 43 9.75 -13.74 -4.14
CA PRO A 43 9.09 -12.96 -5.18
C PRO A 43 7.70 -12.44 -4.78
N ALA A 44 7.10 -12.91 -3.68
CA ALA A 44 5.83 -12.37 -3.19
C ALA A 44 5.99 -10.97 -2.55
N PHE A 45 7.21 -10.60 -2.17
CA PHE A 45 7.58 -9.26 -1.69
C PHE A 45 8.13 -8.35 -2.80
N ALA A 46 8.17 -8.84 -4.04
CA ALA A 46 8.62 -8.07 -5.21
C ALA A 46 7.46 -7.34 -5.91
N ALA A 47 6.20 -7.56 -5.51
CA ALA A 47 5.11 -6.64 -5.82
C ALA A 47 5.33 -5.40 -4.94
N GLY A 48 5.74 -4.29 -5.55
CA GLY A 48 6.17 -3.03 -4.91
C GLY A 48 5.06 -2.27 -4.19
N ASP A 49 4.12 -2.98 -3.55
CA ASP A 49 3.00 -2.43 -2.82
C ASP A 49 3.43 -2.17 -1.37
N GLN A 50 3.59 -0.90 -1.00
CA GLN A 50 3.99 -0.46 0.32
C GLN A 50 2.77 0.04 1.08
N THR A 51 2.47 -0.51 2.25
CA THR A 51 1.43 0.01 3.13
C THR A 51 2.06 0.82 4.25
N LEU A 52 1.72 2.10 4.34
CA LEU A 52 2.27 3.05 5.31
C LEU A 52 1.15 3.63 6.15
N MET A 53 1.31 3.58 7.47
CA MET A 53 0.40 4.22 8.40
C MET A 53 0.93 5.61 8.74
N ALA A 54 0.11 6.64 8.52
CA ALA A 54 0.48 8.04 8.78
C ALA A 54 -0.66 8.80 9.43
N ASP A 55 -0.34 9.48 10.53
CA ASP A 55 -1.25 10.39 11.21
C ASP A 55 -1.25 11.78 10.55
N ASP A 56 -2.16 12.66 10.96
CA ASP A 56 -2.19 14.02 10.44
C ASP A 56 -0.90 14.80 10.73
N GLY A 57 -0.37 15.48 9.72
CA GLY A 57 0.89 16.23 9.80
C GLY A 57 2.15 15.35 9.87
N ALA A 58 2.01 14.01 9.85
CA ALA A 58 3.12 13.09 9.93
C ALA A 58 3.95 13.04 8.64
N GLN A 59 5.20 12.60 8.80
CA GLN A 59 6.10 12.34 7.69
C GLN A 59 5.90 10.93 7.15
N VAL A 60 5.61 10.82 5.85
CA VAL A 60 5.42 9.56 5.14
C VAL A 60 6.71 9.23 4.39
N SER A 61 7.46 8.24 4.87
CA SER A 61 8.66 7.74 4.21
C SER A 61 8.30 6.64 3.22
N CYS A 62 8.37 6.94 1.93
CA CYS A 62 7.99 6.05 0.83
C CYS A 62 9.19 5.70 -0.05
N ASN A 63 9.03 4.71 -0.93
CA ASN A 63 9.92 4.53 -2.07
C ASN A 63 9.22 4.95 -3.36
N ALA A 64 9.98 5.53 -4.28
CA ALA A 64 9.54 5.91 -5.61
C ALA A 64 10.40 5.23 -6.66
N SER A 65 9.79 4.89 -7.80
CA SER A 65 10.51 4.32 -8.94
C SER A 65 11.41 5.36 -9.61
N ALA A 66 12.58 4.93 -10.06
CA ALA A 66 13.53 5.76 -10.79
C ALA A 66 13.20 5.90 -12.29
N LYS A 67 12.39 4.98 -12.84
CA LYS A 67 12.11 4.89 -14.28
C LYS A 67 10.62 4.78 -14.58
N ASP A 68 9.86 4.09 -13.74
CA ASP A 68 8.43 3.86 -13.91
C ASP A 68 7.57 4.83 -13.07
N LEU A 69 6.26 4.71 -13.22
CA LEU A 69 5.28 5.44 -12.42
C LEU A 69 5.17 4.89 -11.00
N THR A 70 5.06 5.79 -10.03
CA THR A 70 4.70 5.46 -8.65
C THR A 70 3.28 5.93 -8.38
N ARG A 71 2.38 5.01 -7.99
CA ARG A 71 0.99 5.34 -7.59
C ARG A 71 0.89 5.43 -6.09
N ILE A 72 0.39 6.54 -5.56
CA ILE A 72 0.16 6.75 -4.13
C ILE A 72 -1.34 6.91 -3.92
N SER A 73 -1.91 6.03 -3.10
CA SER A 73 -3.34 5.96 -2.81
C SER A 73 -3.57 6.12 -1.31
N LEU A 74 -4.65 6.78 -0.93
CA LEU A 74 -5.05 6.95 0.47
C LEU A 74 -6.19 5.97 0.78
N VAL A 75 -6.06 5.25 1.89
CA VAL A 75 -7.04 4.25 2.31
C VAL A 75 -8.15 4.94 3.11
N GLY A 76 -9.37 4.90 2.58
CA GLY A 76 -10.56 5.50 3.22
C GLY A 76 -10.73 7.01 2.98
N ASP A 77 -9.90 7.61 2.11
CA ASP A 77 -9.99 9.02 1.71
C ASP A 77 -9.28 9.21 0.37
N GLU A 78 -9.33 10.41 -0.18
CA GLU A 78 -8.82 10.76 -1.51
C GLU A 78 -7.94 12.01 -1.43
N PHE A 79 -6.89 12.10 -2.23
CA PHE A 79 -6.09 13.33 -2.29
C PHE A 79 -6.84 14.41 -3.06
N ALA A 80 -7.02 15.57 -2.42
CA ALA A 80 -7.62 16.76 -3.02
C ALA A 80 -6.59 17.62 -3.77
N GLY A 81 -5.32 17.54 -3.39
CA GLY A 81 -4.28 18.38 -3.96
C GLY A 81 -2.88 17.97 -3.54
N VAL A 82 -1.90 18.43 -4.32
CA VAL A 82 -0.47 18.20 -4.11
C VAL A 82 0.26 19.53 -4.27
N SER A 83 1.18 19.82 -3.35
CA SER A 83 2.07 20.96 -3.41
C SER A 83 3.53 20.47 -3.42
N LYS A 84 4.26 20.79 -4.49
CA LYS A 84 5.70 20.52 -4.62
C LYS A 84 6.48 21.83 -4.81
N ILE A 85 7.78 21.78 -4.51
CA ILE A 85 8.69 22.88 -4.80
C ILE A 85 9.14 22.76 -6.25
N ASN A 86 8.82 23.75 -7.08
CA ASN A 86 9.33 23.82 -8.45
C ASN A 86 10.75 24.40 -8.42
N THR A 87 11.72 23.62 -8.86
CA THR A 87 13.14 24.01 -8.89
C THR A 87 13.49 24.88 -10.11
N GLY A 88 12.58 24.99 -11.09
CA GLY A 88 12.77 25.78 -12.32
C GLY A 88 13.68 25.12 -13.37
N ASN A 89 14.38 24.03 -13.02
CA ASN A 89 15.17 23.23 -13.93
C ASN A 89 14.43 21.91 -14.25
N PRO A 90 14.07 21.62 -15.50
CA PRO A 90 13.33 20.40 -15.86
C PRO A 90 14.10 19.10 -15.55
N SER A 91 15.44 19.13 -15.50
CA SER A 91 16.25 17.97 -15.11
C SER A 91 16.22 17.67 -13.60
N ASP A 92 15.88 18.67 -12.78
CA ASP A 92 15.78 18.57 -11.32
C ASP A 92 14.34 18.71 -10.83
N ASP A 93 13.35 18.55 -11.72
CA ASP A 93 11.93 18.62 -11.39
C ASP A 93 11.25 17.28 -11.67
N PHE A 94 10.52 16.77 -10.67
CA PHE A 94 9.75 15.53 -10.77
C PHE A 94 8.28 15.87 -10.98
N SER A 95 7.56 15.09 -11.78
CA SER A 95 6.14 15.37 -12.04
C SER A 95 5.27 14.66 -11.01
N VAL A 96 4.32 15.41 -10.46
CA VAL A 96 3.27 14.88 -9.57
C VAL A 96 1.93 15.29 -10.13
N VAL A 97 1.10 14.30 -10.44
CA VAL A 97 -0.23 14.50 -11.01
C VAL A 97 -1.25 13.86 -10.10
N ASN A 98 -2.28 14.61 -9.74
CA ASN A 98 -3.44 14.08 -9.02
C ASN A 98 -4.49 13.61 -10.05
N GLU A 99 -4.96 12.37 -9.89
CA GLU A 99 -6.10 11.84 -10.63
C GLU A 99 -7.39 12.13 -9.83
N PRO A 100 -8.24 13.08 -10.26
CA PRO A 100 -9.34 13.57 -9.44
C PRO A 100 -10.48 12.56 -9.26
N VAL A 101 -10.56 11.55 -10.13
CA VAL A 101 -11.63 10.53 -10.13
C VAL A 101 -11.42 9.50 -9.02
N ARG A 102 -10.18 9.08 -8.82
CA ARG A 102 -9.82 8.08 -7.79
C ARG A 102 -9.14 8.71 -6.57
N GLY A 103 -8.74 9.98 -6.68
CA GLY A 103 -7.98 10.67 -5.65
C GLY A 103 -6.54 10.17 -5.50
N ASP A 104 -6.04 9.37 -6.44
CA ASP A 104 -4.68 8.84 -6.41
C ASP A 104 -3.67 9.88 -6.93
N ILE A 105 -2.44 9.79 -6.45
CA ILE A 105 -1.32 10.60 -6.93
C ILE A 105 -0.39 9.73 -7.76
N TYR A 106 -0.03 10.21 -8.95
CA TYR A 106 1.00 9.62 -9.79
C TYR A 106 2.24 10.48 -9.76
N LEU A 107 3.36 9.82 -9.47
CA LEU A 107 4.68 10.40 -9.43
C LEU A 107 5.52 9.80 -10.55
N SER A 108 6.15 10.67 -11.34
CA SER A 108 7.15 10.29 -12.34
C SER A 108 8.44 11.08 -12.13
N VAL A 109 9.56 10.35 -12.19
CA VAL A 109 10.90 10.91 -12.03
C VAL A 109 11.57 10.90 -13.40
N PRO A 110 12.10 12.05 -13.87
CA PRO A 110 12.82 12.08 -15.14
C PRO A 110 14.15 11.32 -15.07
N GLU A 111 14.61 10.81 -16.21
CA GLU A 111 15.93 10.19 -16.29
C GLU A 111 17.03 11.21 -15.98
N GLY A 112 17.98 10.83 -15.12
CA GLY A 112 19.09 11.69 -14.71
C GLY A 112 18.78 12.63 -13.53
N PHE A 113 17.64 12.46 -12.85
CA PHE A 113 17.31 13.23 -11.65
C PHE A 113 18.39 13.09 -10.56
N GLY A 114 19.01 14.21 -10.18
CA GLY A 114 20.22 14.20 -9.34
C GLY A 114 19.98 13.99 -7.84
N ARG A 115 18.74 14.11 -7.35
CA ARG A 115 18.42 13.99 -5.91
C ARG A 115 17.85 12.61 -5.63
N GLN A 116 18.33 11.94 -4.58
CA GLN A 116 17.80 10.61 -4.23
C GLN A 116 16.51 10.66 -3.40
N LEU A 117 16.08 11.86 -2.98
CA LEU A 117 14.91 12.07 -2.12
C LEU A 117 13.97 13.10 -2.74
N LEU A 118 12.70 12.71 -2.85
CA LEU A 118 11.59 13.50 -3.36
C LEU A 118 10.73 13.95 -2.19
N SER A 119 10.48 15.25 -2.09
CA SER A 119 9.67 15.82 -1.01
C SER A 119 8.53 16.65 -1.55
N PHE A 120 7.30 16.34 -1.13
CA PHE A 120 6.11 17.09 -1.49
C PHE A 120 5.05 16.98 -0.39
N PHE A 121 4.08 17.88 -0.41
CA PHE A 121 2.94 17.87 0.48
C PHE A 121 1.71 17.36 -0.27
N GLY A 122 0.96 16.45 0.35
CA GLY A 122 -0.35 16.02 -0.12
C GLY A 122 -1.42 16.42 0.87
N THR A 123 -2.53 16.94 0.37
CA THR A 123 -3.70 17.29 1.19
C THR A 123 -4.86 16.38 0.81
N SER A 124 -5.51 15.76 1.79
CA SER A 124 -6.68 14.91 1.55
C SER A 124 -7.97 15.73 1.44
N LYS A 125 -9.04 15.13 0.92
CA LYS A 125 -10.38 15.76 0.86
C LYS A 125 -10.94 16.04 2.25
N ARG A 126 -10.61 15.21 3.24
CA ARG A 126 -11.00 15.44 4.65
C ARG A 126 -10.12 16.49 5.37
N GLY A 127 -9.14 17.08 4.68
CA GLY A 127 -8.31 18.17 5.19
C GLY A 127 -7.03 17.74 5.91
N TYR A 128 -6.66 16.46 5.88
CA TYR A 128 -5.41 15.97 6.46
C TYR A 128 -4.22 16.34 5.57
N VAL A 129 -3.09 16.66 6.19
CA VAL A 129 -1.87 17.08 5.49
C VAL A 129 -0.75 16.07 5.72
N TYR A 130 -0.19 15.55 4.62
CA TYR A 130 0.88 14.56 4.62
C TYR A 130 2.17 15.15 4.07
N LYS A 131 3.29 14.86 4.74
CA LYS A 131 4.64 15.25 4.30
C LYS A 131 5.33 14.04 3.69
N PHE A 132 5.28 13.91 2.37
CA PHE A 132 5.92 12.79 1.68
C PHE A 132 7.43 13.02 1.56
N GLN A 133 8.19 11.99 1.91
CA GLN A 133 9.62 11.88 1.65
C GLN A 133 9.87 10.54 0.98
N CYS A 134 9.78 10.52 -0.35
CA CYS A 134 9.98 9.29 -1.12
C CYS A 134 11.44 9.17 -1.56
N ARG A 135 12.10 8.06 -1.21
CA ARG A 135 13.44 7.74 -1.72
C ARG A 135 13.32 7.06 -3.08
N ILE A 136 14.15 7.47 -4.03
CA ILE A 136 14.19 6.82 -5.34
C ILE A 136 14.92 5.48 -5.20
N SER A 137 14.23 4.38 -5.52
CA SER A 137 14.77 3.02 -5.45
C SER A 137 14.07 2.11 -6.44
N GLY A 138 14.85 1.30 -7.16
CA GLY A 138 14.33 0.35 -8.14
C GLY A 138 13.92 1.01 -9.45
N ASP A 139 13.70 0.17 -10.46
CA ASP A 139 13.27 0.56 -11.79
C ASP A 139 11.83 0.13 -12.12
N GLN A 140 11.22 -0.70 -11.29
CA GLN A 140 9.86 -1.20 -11.47
C GLN A 140 8.81 -0.19 -10.99
N ALA A 141 7.57 -0.32 -11.48
CA ALA A 141 6.43 0.42 -10.95
C ALA A 141 6.18 0.11 -9.47
N VAL A 142 5.87 1.15 -8.69
CA VAL A 142 5.67 1.06 -7.23
C VAL A 142 4.29 1.58 -6.86
N GLN A 143 3.67 0.95 -5.87
CA GLN A 143 2.38 1.37 -5.33
C GLN A 143 2.52 1.64 -3.84
N VAL A 144 2.03 2.78 -3.37
CA VAL A 144 2.08 3.16 -1.96
C VAL A 144 0.66 3.40 -1.47
N PHE A 145 0.25 2.64 -0.48
CA PHE A 145 -1.02 2.81 0.23
C PHE A 145 -0.75 3.51 1.55
N VAL A 146 -1.33 4.70 1.72
CA VAL A 146 -1.26 5.44 2.98
C VAL A 146 -2.56 5.21 3.74
N SER A 147 -2.50 4.83 5.00
CA SER A 147 -3.68 4.71 5.85
C SER A 147 -3.56 5.62 7.07
N ASN A 148 -4.68 6.29 7.40
CA ASN A 148 -4.74 7.14 8.57
C ASN A 148 -5.61 6.49 9.65
N PRO A 149 -5.07 6.20 10.85
CA PRO A 149 -5.84 5.60 11.94
C PRO A 149 -7.00 6.49 12.42
N ALA A 150 -6.93 7.81 12.25
CA ALA A 150 -8.04 8.71 12.57
C ALA A 150 -9.23 8.52 11.64
N ILE A 151 -8.96 8.26 10.35
CA ILE A 151 -9.99 7.97 9.32
C ILE A 151 -10.66 6.64 9.65
N ALA A 152 -9.87 5.59 9.91
CA ALA A 152 -10.40 4.28 10.29
C ALA A 152 -11.29 4.33 11.55
N LYS A 153 -10.93 5.18 12.53
CA LYS A 153 -11.75 5.40 13.73
C LYS A 153 -13.05 6.16 13.43
N ALA A 154 -13.00 7.16 12.55
CA ALA A 154 -14.19 7.91 12.14
C ALA A 154 -15.17 7.00 11.38
N ASP A 155 -14.68 6.20 10.43
CA ASP A 155 -15.51 5.29 9.63
C ASP A 155 -16.12 4.19 10.52
N ALA A 156 -15.38 3.69 11.52
CA ALA A 156 -15.91 2.75 12.50
C ALA A 156 -17.00 3.38 13.40
N ALA A 157 -16.87 4.66 13.76
CA ALA A 157 -17.90 5.38 14.51
C ALA A 157 -19.16 5.64 13.66
N GLU A 158 -19.00 5.91 12.36
CA GLU A 158 -20.09 6.11 11.42
C GLU A 158 -20.84 4.80 11.12
N ALA A 159 -20.13 3.68 10.97
CA ALA A 159 -20.71 2.33 10.87
C ALA A 159 -21.48 1.92 12.15
N GLY A 160 -20.95 2.29 13.32
CA GLY A 160 -21.65 2.11 14.59
C GLY A 160 -22.90 3.00 14.73
N THR A 161 -22.94 4.14 14.05
CA THR A 161 -24.07 5.08 14.07
C THR A 161 -25.17 4.67 13.10
N THR A 162 -24.84 4.19 11.90
CA THR A 162 -25.82 3.62 10.96
C THR A 162 -26.54 2.40 11.53
N THR A 163 -25.83 1.57 12.29
CA THR A 163 -26.46 0.45 13.02
C THR A 163 -27.45 0.93 14.09
N LYS A 164 -27.15 2.03 14.78
CA LYS A 164 -28.07 2.63 15.76
C LYS A 164 -29.26 3.33 15.12
N VAL A 165 -29.08 4.08 14.03
CA VAL A 165 -30.19 4.75 13.33
C VAL A 165 -31.17 3.73 12.73
N ALA A 166 -30.67 2.63 12.14
CA ALA A 166 -31.52 1.54 11.65
C ALA A 166 -32.27 0.78 12.76
N GLN A 167 -31.78 0.83 14.01
CA GLN A 167 -32.46 0.26 15.17
C GLN A 167 -33.43 1.24 15.87
N THR A 168 -33.33 2.53 15.58
CA THR A 168 -34.15 3.56 16.26
C THR A 168 -35.34 4.00 15.42
N SER A 169 -35.31 3.86 14.09
CA SER A 169 -36.50 4.01 13.26
C SER A 169 -37.41 2.81 13.50
N SER A 170 -38.49 2.99 14.27
CA SER A 170 -39.51 1.95 14.35
C SER A 170 -40.07 1.71 12.94
N PRO A 171 -40.51 0.48 12.62
CA PRO A 171 -41.09 0.17 11.30
C PRO A 171 -42.27 1.09 10.94
N GLU A 172 -42.90 1.73 11.93
CA GLU A 172 -43.97 2.70 11.76
C GLU A 172 -43.45 4.05 11.23
N GLU A 173 -42.33 4.56 11.73
CA GLU A 173 -41.71 5.81 11.26
C GLU A 173 -41.14 5.67 9.84
N ALA A 174 -40.61 4.49 9.51
CA ALA A 174 -40.17 4.16 8.15
C ALA A 174 -41.34 4.06 7.15
N ALA A 175 -42.49 3.53 7.60
CA ALA A 175 -43.69 3.47 6.77
C ALA A 175 -44.29 4.86 6.49
N VAL A 176 -44.30 5.76 7.49
CA VAL A 176 -44.83 7.12 7.32
C VAL A 176 -43.99 7.93 6.33
N THR A 177 -42.65 7.83 6.40
CA THR A 177 -41.74 8.52 5.47
C THR A 177 -41.86 7.99 4.04
N LEU A 178 -42.04 6.68 3.85
CA LEU A 178 -42.29 6.09 2.53
C LEU A 178 -43.62 6.55 1.92
N VAL A 179 -44.70 6.58 2.70
CA VAL A 179 -46.01 7.08 2.23
C VAL A 179 -45.92 8.55 1.87
N GLN A 180 -45.24 9.37 2.67
CA GLN A 180 -45.10 10.80 2.40
C GLN A 180 -44.25 11.07 1.15
N ALA A 181 -43.26 10.21 0.85
CA ALA A 181 -42.47 10.27 -0.37
C ALA A 181 -43.24 9.81 -1.63
N MET A 182 -44.30 9.02 -1.49
CA MET A 182 -45.16 8.63 -2.62
C MET A 182 -46.23 9.67 -2.98
N TYR A 183 -46.53 10.60 -2.08
CA TYR A 183 -47.52 11.67 -2.27
C TYR A 183 -46.90 13.06 -2.54
N ALA A 184 -45.58 13.13 -2.74
CA ALA A 184 -44.85 14.35 -3.11
C ALA A 184 -44.53 14.40 -4.61
#